data_AF-A0AAD9HR50-F1
#
_entry.id   AF-A0AAD9HR50-F1
#
_cell.length_a   1.000
_cell.length_b   1.000
_cell.length_c   1.000
_cell.angle_alpha   90.00
_cell.angle_beta   90.00
_cell.angle_gamma   90.00
#
_symmetry.space_group_name_H-M   'P 1'
#
loop_
_entity.id
_entity.type
_entity.pdbx_description
1 polymer ?
#
loop_
_entity_poly.entity_id
_entity_poly.type
_entity_poly.pdbx_seq_one_letter_code
_entity_poly.pdbx_strand_id
1 'polypeptide(L)'
;MHYSVTLMAFASLALGLPAGLTGYKLLPRDGECGSLNKIPLSPDPSHSSYTFTLDPSVQQVVSNNTQNGMSFNTIWVDQYCNKFGGDGGYEAHNKGFTNITEFGPDSKYDVATDKCEDGESRSPLSYTIGLCHGDGTECTTNSPWAQCGTPGIAGDYRAFCAVTEPDGGNPKAISLTDPTAWSCEVCTTSSRYCTWG
;
A
#
# COMPACT_ATOMS: atom_id res chain seq x y z
N MET A 1 52.37 -15.69 51.13
CA MET A 1 51.55 -14.47 51.06
C MET A 1 51.68 -13.93 49.65
N HIS A 2 50.74 -14.27 48.77
CA HIS A 2 50.77 -13.90 47.36
C HIS A 2 49.77 -12.78 47.09
N TYR A 3 50.24 -11.80 46.31
CA TYR A 3 49.49 -10.65 45.81
C TYR A 3 48.28 -11.10 44.97
N SER A 4 47.16 -10.40 45.08
CA SER A 4 46.15 -10.41 44.01
C SER A 4 45.52 -9.05 43.84
N VAL A 5 45.46 -8.71 42.57
CA VAL A 5 45.24 -7.41 41.96
C VAL A 5 43.73 -7.17 41.79
N THR A 6 43.32 -5.94 42.06
CA THR A 6 41.98 -5.41 41.78
C THR A 6 41.68 -5.47 40.28
N LEU A 7 40.54 -6.05 39.91
CA LEU A 7 40.00 -5.97 38.55
C LEU A 7 38.57 -5.43 38.62
N MET A 8 38.40 -4.15 38.29
CA MET A 8 37.14 -3.59 37.82
C MET A 8 36.89 -4.10 36.41
N ALA A 9 35.66 -4.52 36.10
CA ALA A 9 35.18 -4.59 34.72
C ALA A 9 33.77 -3.99 34.65
N PHE A 10 33.69 -2.99 33.78
CA PHE A 10 32.55 -2.14 33.50
C PHE A 10 31.34 -2.93 32.98
N ALA A 11 30.17 -2.61 33.52
CA ALA A 11 28.90 -2.90 32.89
C ALA A 11 28.74 -2.00 31.66
N SER A 12 28.94 -2.55 30.46
CA SER A 12 28.58 -1.89 29.21
C SER A 12 27.28 -2.49 28.70
N LEU A 13 26.23 -1.66 28.76
CA LEU A 13 24.91 -1.94 28.21
C LEU A 13 25.02 -2.36 26.76
N ALA A 14 24.47 -3.53 26.45
CA ALA A 14 24.14 -3.92 25.09
C ALA A 14 23.08 -2.95 24.55
N LEU A 15 23.50 -1.99 23.73
CA LEU A 15 22.61 -1.27 22.82
C LEU A 15 22.21 -2.25 21.72
N GLY A 16 21.21 -3.09 22.03
CA GLY A 16 20.46 -3.77 21.00
C GLY A 16 19.65 -2.74 20.23
N LEU A 17 20.13 -2.36 19.04
CA LEU A 17 19.25 -1.75 18.05
C LEU A 17 18.29 -2.85 17.58
N PRO A 18 16.95 -2.65 17.68
CA PRO A 18 16.06 -3.44 16.85
C PRO A 18 16.29 -2.95 15.42
N ALA A 19 17.02 -3.73 14.62
CA ALA A 19 16.90 -3.67 13.19
C ALA A 19 15.45 -4.04 12.87
N GLY A 20 14.59 -3.03 12.75
CA GLY A 20 13.27 -3.16 12.17
C GLY A 20 13.46 -3.59 10.72
N LEU A 21 13.47 -4.90 10.50
CA LEU A 21 13.17 -5.48 9.20
C LEU A 21 11.74 -5.04 8.88
N THR A 22 11.60 -3.95 8.12
CA THR A 22 10.38 -3.66 7.37
C THR A 22 10.27 -4.68 6.23
N GLY A 23 10.06 -5.94 6.61
CA GLY A 23 9.55 -6.94 5.69
C GLY A 23 8.16 -6.50 5.26
N TYR A 24 7.86 -6.64 3.96
CA TYR A 24 6.52 -6.52 3.41
C TYR A 24 5.55 -7.17 4.38
N LYS A 25 4.65 -6.38 4.97
CA LYS A 25 3.70 -6.85 5.97
C LYS A 25 2.92 -7.99 5.33
N LEU A 26 3.13 -9.22 5.83
CA LEU A 26 2.44 -10.40 5.33
C LEU A 26 0.94 -10.13 5.38
N LEU A 27 0.29 -10.35 4.25
CA LEU A 27 -1.10 -10.00 4.04
C LEU A 27 -2.00 -10.98 4.81
N PRO A 28 -3.12 -10.50 5.36
CA PRO A 28 -3.95 -11.27 6.28
C PRO A 28 -4.51 -12.52 5.58
N ARG A 29 -4.32 -13.67 6.22
CA ARG A 29 -5.01 -14.92 5.90
C ARG A 29 -6.45 -14.86 6.44
N ASP A 30 -7.34 -15.69 5.92
CA ASP A 30 -8.78 -15.69 6.22
C ASP A 30 -9.10 -15.87 7.71
N GLY A 31 -8.24 -16.61 8.42
CA GLY A 31 -8.31 -16.81 9.88
C GLY A 31 -7.58 -15.74 10.71
N GLU A 32 -6.83 -14.85 10.05
CA GLU A 32 -5.99 -13.81 10.65
C GLU A 32 -6.58 -12.41 10.51
N CYS A 33 -7.83 -12.32 10.04
CA CYS A 33 -8.53 -11.05 9.86
C CYS A 33 -8.65 -10.21 11.14
N GLY A 34 -8.49 -10.80 12.32
CA GLY A 34 -8.25 -10.09 13.57
C GLY A 34 -9.14 -8.85 13.76
N SER A 35 -8.51 -7.68 13.88
CA SER A 35 -9.16 -6.36 14.03
C SER A 35 -9.29 -5.57 12.72
N LEU A 36 -9.06 -6.19 11.56
CA LEU A 36 -9.18 -5.51 10.27
C LEU A 36 -10.65 -5.24 9.93
N ASN A 37 -10.87 -4.14 9.23
CA ASN A 37 -12.21 -3.77 8.74
C ASN A 37 -12.71 -4.81 7.74
N LYS A 38 -13.95 -5.26 7.95
CA LYS A 38 -14.66 -6.09 6.98
C LYS A 38 -15.15 -5.22 5.83
N ILE A 39 -14.70 -5.54 4.62
CA ILE A 39 -15.04 -4.82 3.40
C ILE A 39 -16.11 -5.60 2.63
N PRO A 40 -17.20 -4.94 2.21
CA PRO A 40 -18.25 -5.60 1.44
C PRO A 40 -17.74 -6.01 0.05
N LEU A 41 -18.44 -6.98 -0.54
CA LEU A 41 -18.27 -7.34 -1.94
C LEU A 41 -18.66 -6.17 -2.83
N SER A 42 -18.06 -6.11 -4.02
CA SER A 42 -18.45 -5.13 -5.02
C SER A 42 -19.87 -5.40 -5.51
N PRO A 43 -20.71 -4.37 -5.69
CA PRO A 43 -21.99 -4.51 -6.39
C PRO A 43 -21.81 -4.85 -7.88
N ASP A 44 -20.63 -4.57 -8.45
CA ASP A 44 -20.22 -5.06 -9.76
C ASP A 44 -19.21 -6.20 -9.59
N PRO A 45 -19.59 -7.47 -9.83
CA PRO A 45 -18.70 -8.61 -9.62
C PRO A 45 -17.49 -8.62 -10.56
N SER A 46 -17.49 -7.80 -11.62
CA SER A 46 -16.37 -7.71 -12.57
C SER A 46 -15.28 -6.74 -12.12
N HIS A 47 -15.58 -5.83 -11.18
CA HIS A 47 -14.65 -4.76 -10.81
C HIS A 47 -14.65 -4.50 -9.31
N SER A 48 -13.47 -4.24 -8.76
CA SER A 48 -13.35 -3.67 -7.42
C SER A 48 -13.41 -2.15 -7.47
N SER A 49 -13.93 -1.52 -6.41
CA SER A 49 -13.95 -0.07 -6.25
C SER A 49 -13.21 0.37 -4.99
N TYR A 50 -12.46 1.45 -5.12
CA TYR A 50 -11.65 2.05 -4.07
C TYR A 50 -11.99 3.53 -3.96
N THR A 51 -12.65 3.90 -2.87
CA THR A 51 -12.95 5.29 -2.50
C THR A 51 -11.99 5.73 -1.40
N PHE A 52 -11.24 6.80 -1.60
CA PHE A 52 -10.30 7.33 -0.60
C PHE A 52 -10.14 8.85 -0.73
N THR A 53 -9.46 9.45 0.24
CA THR A 53 -9.03 10.85 0.17
C THR A 53 -7.51 10.94 0.15
N LEU A 54 -6.98 12.01 -0.43
CA LEU A 54 -5.57 12.36 -0.34
C LEU A 54 -5.38 13.36 0.81
N ASP A 55 -4.32 13.18 1.58
CA ASP A 55 -3.95 14.16 2.60
C ASP A 55 -3.62 15.52 1.94
N PRO A 56 -3.98 16.67 2.56
CA PRO A 56 -3.69 17.97 1.99
C PRO A 56 -2.20 18.21 1.64
N SER A 57 -1.28 17.55 2.33
CA SER A 57 0.16 17.60 2.01
C SER A 57 0.48 17.10 0.59
N VAL A 58 -0.36 16.23 0.02
CA VAL A 58 -0.17 15.70 -1.34
C VAL A 58 -0.24 16.83 -2.39
N GLN A 59 -0.98 17.91 -2.12
CA GLN A 59 -0.97 19.08 -3.00
C GLN A 59 0.44 19.67 -3.16
N GLN A 60 1.23 19.69 -2.08
CA GLN A 60 2.60 20.17 -2.12
C GLN A 60 3.48 19.20 -2.90
N VAL A 61 3.26 17.89 -2.77
CA VAL A 61 3.98 16.87 -3.55
C VAL A 61 3.76 17.10 -5.04
N VAL A 62 2.50 17.26 -5.45
CA VAL A 62 2.12 17.50 -6.84
C VAL A 62 2.64 18.84 -7.36
N SER A 63 2.60 19.89 -6.54
CA SER A 63 2.98 21.26 -6.95
C SER A 63 4.49 21.47 -6.98
N ASN A 64 5.23 20.89 -6.03
CA ASN A 64 6.65 21.15 -5.84
C ASN A 64 7.55 20.15 -6.56
N ASN A 65 7.00 19.02 -7.00
CA ASN A 65 7.78 17.97 -7.63
C ASN A 65 7.38 17.79 -9.08
N THR A 66 8.32 18.10 -9.95
CA THR A 66 8.27 17.77 -11.36
C THR A 66 9.42 16.83 -11.68
N GLN A 67 9.14 15.66 -12.22
CA GLN A 67 10.18 14.76 -12.71
C GLN A 67 10.31 14.93 -14.22
N ASN A 68 11.52 15.21 -14.70
CA ASN A 68 11.77 15.49 -16.13
C ASN A 68 10.87 16.61 -16.70
N GLY A 69 10.47 17.59 -15.87
CA GLY A 69 9.58 18.68 -16.26
C GLY A 69 8.09 18.32 -16.34
N MET A 70 7.70 17.10 -15.93
CA MET A 70 6.32 16.62 -15.90
C MET A 70 5.78 16.63 -14.47
N SER A 71 4.58 17.18 -14.30
CA SER A 71 3.84 17.17 -13.03
C SER A 71 2.98 15.91 -12.91
N PHE A 72 2.78 15.47 -11.67
CA PHE A 72 1.79 14.46 -11.33
C PHE A 72 0.38 14.96 -11.67
N ASN A 73 -0.39 14.14 -12.39
CA ASN A 73 -1.78 14.45 -12.75
C ASN A 73 -2.72 13.24 -12.62
N THR A 74 -2.18 12.06 -12.33
CA THR A 74 -2.93 10.81 -12.30
C THR A 74 -2.63 10.04 -11.02
N ILE A 75 -3.69 9.53 -10.40
CA ILE A 75 -3.65 8.58 -9.30
C ILE A 75 -3.78 7.19 -9.88
N TRP A 76 -2.97 6.27 -9.37
CA TRP A 76 -3.12 4.86 -9.69
C TRP A 76 -3.34 4.06 -8.41
N VAL A 77 -4.16 3.02 -8.52
CA VAL A 77 -4.41 2.03 -7.47
C VAL A 77 -3.78 0.71 -7.89
N ASP A 78 -3.00 0.10 -6.99
CA ASP A 78 -2.59 -1.31 -7.09
C ASP A 78 -3.49 -2.14 -6.20
N GLN A 79 -4.32 -2.98 -6.79
CA GLN A 79 -4.98 -4.06 -6.08
C GLN A 79 -4.05 -5.27 -6.05
N TYR A 80 -3.63 -5.67 -4.85
CA TYR A 80 -2.91 -6.93 -4.68
C TYR A 80 -3.90 -8.09 -4.53
N CYS A 81 -3.75 -9.06 -5.44
CA CYS A 81 -4.53 -10.27 -5.52
C CYS A 81 -3.65 -11.48 -5.20
N ASN A 82 -4.05 -12.30 -4.23
CA ASN A 82 -3.40 -13.58 -3.98
C ASN A 82 -4.43 -14.60 -3.49
N LYS A 83 -4.05 -15.88 -3.45
CA LYS A 83 -4.88 -16.94 -2.89
C LYS A 83 -5.30 -16.54 -1.47
N PHE A 84 -6.61 -16.51 -1.23
CA PHE A 84 -7.18 -16.32 0.09
C PHE A 84 -6.58 -17.40 1.04
N GLY A 85 -6.02 -16.99 2.18
CA GLY A 85 -5.26 -17.86 3.09
C GLY A 85 -3.73 -17.96 2.87
N GLY A 86 -3.16 -17.31 1.85
CA GLY A 86 -1.75 -16.87 1.87
C GLY A 86 -0.63 -17.92 1.77
N ASP A 87 -0.86 -19.12 1.24
CA ASP A 87 0.22 -20.09 0.96
C ASP A 87 0.09 -20.69 -0.46
N GLY A 88 0.93 -20.21 -1.38
CA GLY A 88 1.34 -20.96 -2.59
C GLY A 88 0.68 -20.61 -3.92
N GLY A 89 -0.02 -19.47 -4.04
CA GLY A 89 -0.50 -18.97 -5.33
C GLY A 89 0.48 -17.98 -5.98
N TYR A 90 0.46 -17.88 -7.32
CA TYR A 90 1.10 -16.75 -8.01
C TYR A 90 0.39 -15.45 -7.63
N GLU A 91 1.15 -14.46 -7.18
CA GLU A 91 0.67 -13.10 -6.92
C GLU A 91 0.19 -12.46 -8.22
N ALA A 92 -0.88 -11.66 -8.14
CA ALA A 92 -1.38 -10.87 -9.26
C ALA A 92 -1.71 -9.45 -8.80
N HIS A 93 -1.65 -8.52 -9.74
CA HIS A 93 -1.85 -7.10 -9.49
C HIS A 93 -2.81 -6.56 -10.53
N ASN A 94 -3.92 -6.00 -10.07
CA ASN A 94 -4.86 -5.28 -10.93
C ASN A 94 -4.67 -3.78 -10.71
N LYS A 95 -4.59 -3.01 -11.79
CA LYS A 95 -4.35 -1.57 -11.72
C LYS A 95 -5.56 -0.80 -12.19
N GLY A 96 -5.83 0.31 -11.51
CA GLY A 96 -6.87 1.28 -11.86
C GLY A 96 -6.31 2.68 -11.81
N PHE A 97 -6.93 3.60 -12.55
CA PHE A 97 -6.41 4.96 -12.72
C PHE A 97 -7.53 5.99 -12.65
N THR A 98 -7.23 7.17 -12.11
CA THR A 98 -8.10 8.35 -12.17
C THR A 98 -7.27 9.62 -12.16
N ASN A 99 -7.82 10.71 -12.69
CA ASN A 99 -7.13 12.01 -12.70
C ASN A 99 -7.20 12.69 -11.32
N ILE A 100 -6.15 13.42 -10.97
CA ILE A 100 -6.15 14.33 -9.83
C ILE A 100 -6.94 15.59 -10.22
N THR A 101 -8.14 15.75 -9.68
CA THR A 101 -9.05 16.84 -10.04
C THR A 101 -9.14 17.94 -8.99
N GLU A 102 -8.89 17.62 -7.71
CA GLU A 102 -9.07 18.54 -6.59
C GLU A 102 -8.24 18.14 -5.35
N PHE A 103 -7.96 19.10 -4.47
CA PHE A 103 -7.27 18.83 -3.21
C PHE A 103 -8.09 19.36 -2.04
N GLY A 104 -8.08 18.63 -0.94
CA GLY A 104 -8.77 19.01 0.29
C GLY A 104 -9.20 17.79 1.09
N PRO A 105 -9.55 17.99 2.37
CA PRO A 105 -9.97 16.90 3.26
C PRO A 105 -11.26 16.21 2.80
N ASP A 106 -12.09 16.89 2.00
CA ASP A 106 -13.36 16.39 1.49
C ASP A 106 -13.26 15.85 0.04
N SER A 107 -12.11 16.02 -0.61
CA SER A 107 -11.89 15.57 -1.99
C SER A 107 -11.73 14.06 -2.03
N LYS A 108 -12.73 13.38 -2.61
CA LYS A 108 -12.78 11.93 -2.71
C LYS A 108 -12.43 11.47 -4.11
N TYR A 109 -11.70 10.37 -4.16
CA TYR A 109 -11.29 9.71 -5.37
C TYR A 109 -11.88 8.32 -5.42
N ASP A 110 -12.52 8.00 -6.54
CA ASP A 110 -13.05 6.68 -6.84
C ASP A 110 -12.24 6.07 -7.98
N VAL A 111 -11.68 4.90 -7.73
CA VAL A 111 -10.89 4.15 -8.71
C VAL A 111 -11.42 2.73 -8.80
N ALA A 112 -11.69 2.28 -10.03
CA ALA A 112 -12.06 0.90 -10.30
C ALA A 112 -10.84 0.11 -10.79
N THR A 113 -10.75 -1.15 -10.36
CA THR A 113 -9.83 -2.14 -10.92
C THR A 113 -10.64 -3.35 -11.40
N ASP A 114 -10.08 -4.16 -12.28
CA ASP A 114 -10.66 -5.47 -12.58
C ASP A 114 -10.74 -6.33 -11.30
N LYS A 115 -11.66 -7.30 -11.29
CA LYS A 115 -11.71 -8.35 -10.26
C LYS A 115 -10.42 -9.17 -10.27
N CYS A 116 -10.06 -9.76 -9.14
CA CYS A 116 -8.96 -10.71 -9.10
C CYS A 116 -9.28 -11.93 -10.01
N GLU A 117 -8.44 -12.17 -11.02
CA GLU A 117 -8.71 -13.13 -12.10
C GLU A 117 -8.98 -14.57 -11.62
N ASP A 118 -9.86 -15.23 -12.36
CA ASP A 118 -10.27 -16.62 -12.17
C ASP A 118 -9.29 -17.58 -12.83
N GLY A 119 -8.42 -18.16 -11.99
CA GLY A 119 -7.59 -19.30 -12.34
C GLY A 119 -7.12 -20.04 -11.10
N GLU A 120 -6.87 -19.32 -10.00
CA GLU A 120 -6.17 -19.85 -8.82
C GLU A 120 -6.85 -19.49 -7.48
N SER A 121 -8.16 -19.25 -7.45
CA SER A 121 -8.88 -18.88 -6.22
C SER A 121 -8.33 -17.62 -5.53
N ARG A 122 -7.92 -16.62 -6.31
CA ARG A 122 -7.39 -15.35 -5.78
C ARG A 122 -8.49 -14.46 -5.23
N SER A 123 -8.12 -13.66 -4.24
CA SER A 123 -8.92 -12.62 -3.60
C SER A 123 -8.11 -11.34 -3.44
N PRO A 124 -8.78 -10.18 -3.44
CA PRO A 124 -8.14 -8.92 -3.11
C PRO A 124 -7.84 -8.92 -1.61
N LEU A 125 -6.58 -8.66 -1.25
CA LEU A 125 -6.11 -8.71 0.16
C LEU A 125 -5.66 -7.36 0.69
N SER A 126 -5.16 -6.53 -0.21
CA SER A 126 -4.67 -5.20 0.11
C SER A 126 -4.65 -4.35 -1.14
N TYR A 127 -4.46 -3.06 -0.91
CA TYR A 127 -4.23 -2.13 -2.00
C TYR A 127 -3.24 -1.05 -1.60
N THR A 128 -2.58 -0.47 -2.59
CA THR A 128 -1.78 0.75 -2.41
C THR A 128 -2.20 1.77 -3.46
N ILE A 129 -1.85 3.03 -3.22
CA ILE A 129 -2.05 4.08 -4.20
C ILE A 129 -0.72 4.76 -4.47
N GLY A 130 -0.60 5.37 -5.64
CA GLY A 130 0.52 6.26 -5.94
C GLY A 130 0.13 7.31 -6.96
N LEU A 131 1.09 8.17 -7.27
CA LEU A 131 0.93 9.23 -8.25
C LEU A 131 1.87 9.00 -9.42
N CYS A 132 1.40 9.39 -10.59
CA CYS A 132 2.16 9.37 -11.82
C CYS A 132 1.70 10.49 -12.76
N HIS A 133 2.42 10.62 -13.87
CA HIS A 133 2.03 11.47 -14.97
C HIS A 133 1.37 10.65 -16.08
N GLY A 134 0.58 11.31 -16.90
CA GLY A 134 -0.01 10.75 -18.11
C GLY A 134 -1.39 10.18 -17.86
N ASP A 135 -1.74 9.12 -18.58
CA ASP A 135 -3.08 8.52 -18.54
C ASP A 135 -3.17 7.26 -17.67
N GLY A 136 -2.05 6.87 -17.05
CA GLY A 136 -1.97 5.65 -16.24
C GLY A 136 -0.99 4.63 -16.81
N THR A 137 -0.81 4.60 -18.14
CA THR A 137 0.04 3.60 -18.79
C THR A 137 1.52 3.76 -18.40
N GLU A 138 1.97 4.99 -18.18
CA GLU A 138 3.34 5.32 -17.76
C GLU A 138 3.63 4.90 -16.31
N CYS A 139 2.59 4.78 -15.47
CA CYS A 139 2.72 4.34 -14.08
C CYS A 139 3.14 2.87 -13.98
N THR A 140 3.00 2.11 -15.06
CA THR A 140 3.27 0.66 -15.10
C THR A 140 4.67 0.29 -15.59
N THR A 141 5.35 1.18 -16.31
CA THR A 141 6.59 0.85 -17.04
C THR A 141 7.85 1.49 -16.48
N ASN A 142 7.77 2.61 -15.77
CA ASN A 142 8.96 3.33 -15.27
C ASN A 142 8.74 4.02 -13.93
N SER A 143 8.55 3.21 -12.87
CA SER A 143 8.45 3.58 -11.45
C SER A 143 7.29 4.53 -11.12
N PRO A 144 6.41 4.21 -10.16
CA PRO A 144 5.56 5.25 -9.59
C PRO A 144 6.46 6.35 -9.02
N TRP A 145 6.37 7.56 -9.58
CA TRP A 145 7.28 8.66 -9.23
C TRP A 145 6.97 9.20 -7.82
N ALA A 146 5.75 8.97 -7.34
CA ALA A 146 5.43 9.05 -5.91
C ALA A 146 4.62 7.83 -5.47
N GLN A 147 4.96 7.27 -4.32
CA GLN A 147 4.19 6.24 -3.66
C GLN A 147 3.47 6.84 -2.47
N CYS A 148 2.25 6.41 -2.26
CA CYS A 148 1.49 6.81 -1.09
C CYS A 148 1.46 5.66 -0.10
N GLY A 149 1.33 6.03 1.17
CA GLY A 149 1.37 5.08 2.27
C GLY A 149 0.85 5.69 3.55
N THR A 150 1.13 4.99 4.64
CA THR A 150 1.04 5.57 5.96
C THR A 150 2.10 6.68 6.07
N PRO A 151 1.84 7.83 6.72
CA PRO A 151 2.89 8.81 6.99
C PRO A 151 4.12 8.13 7.63
N GLY A 152 5.30 8.30 7.03
CA GLY A 152 6.56 7.66 7.41
C GLY A 152 6.89 6.35 6.68
N ILE A 153 5.97 5.74 5.91
CA ILE A 153 6.18 4.46 5.21
C ILE A 153 5.62 4.50 3.79
N ALA A 154 6.48 4.64 2.79
CA ALA A 154 6.06 4.67 1.38
C ALA A 154 5.90 3.25 0.81
N GLY A 155 4.95 3.08 -0.12
CA GLY A 155 4.69 1.80 -0.79
C GLY A 155 3.99 0.78 0.10
N ASP A 156 3.40 1.23 1.21
CA ASP A 156 2.68 0.34 2.12
C ASP A 156 1.33 -0.05 1.51
N TYR A 157 1.08 -1.35 1.48
CA TYR A 157 -0.20 -1.88 1.10
C TYR A 157 -1.10 -1.88 2.33
N ARG A 158 -2.22 -1.16 2.26
CA ARG A 158 -3.24 -1.22 3.31
C ARG A 158 -4.02 -2.52 3.16
N ALA A 159 -3.75 -3.44 4.07
CA ALA A 159 -4.47 -4.70 4.18
C ALA A 159 -5.91 -4.48 4.65
N PHE A 160 -6.81 -5.31 4.14
CA PHE A 160 -8.21 -5.34 4.52
C PHE A 160 -8.72 -6.78 4.55
N CYS A 161 -9.94 -6.97 5.06
CA CYS A 161 -10.60 -8.26 5.04
C CYS A 161 -11.90 -8.20 4.26
N ALA A 162 -11.89 -8.71 3.04
CA ALA A 162 -13.09 -8.88 2.26
C ALA A 162 -14.04 -9.90 2.94
N VAL A 163 -15.34 -9.63 2.93
CA VAL A 163 -16.33 -10.62 3.37
C VAL A 163 -16.34 -11.81 2.40
N THR A 164 -16.60 -13.01 2.91
CA THR A 164 -16.73 -14.22 2.07
C THR A 164 -17.93 -14.10 1.13
N GLU A 165 -17.82 -14.68 -0.07
CA GLU A 165 -18.95 -14.79 -1.00
C GLU A 165 -20.11 -15.58 -0.36
N PRO A 166 -21.38 -15.27 -0.69
CA PRO A 166 -22.55 -15.95 -0.12
C PRO A 166 -22.53 -17.47 -0.26
N ASP A 167 -21.95 -17.97 -1.36
CA ASP A 167 -21.84 -19.40 -1.66
C ASP A 167 -20.58 -20.07 -1.05
N GLY A 168 -19.87 -19.37 -0.15
CA GLY A 168 -18.66 -19.87 0.50
C GLY A 168 -17.39 -19.75 -0.36
N GLY A 169 -17.44 -18.97 -1.43
CA GLY A 169 -16.33 -18.69 -2.33
C GLY A 169 -15.39 -17.58 -1.84
N ASN A 170 -14.22 -17.52 -2.46
CA ASN A 170 -13.24 -16.47 -2.24
C ASN A 170 -13.72 -15.15 -2.87
N PRO A 171 -13.73 -14.02 -2.13
CA PRO A 171 -14.16 -12.73 -2.67
C PRO A 171 -13.33 -12.35 -3.89
N LYS A 172 -13.98 -11.92 -4.97
CA LYS A 172 -13.29 -11.57 -6.23
C LYS A 172 -13.20 -10.09 -6.49
N ALA A 173 -14.20 -9.37 -6.03
CA ALA A 173 -14.31 -7.95 -6.18
C ALA A 173 -14.85 -7.35 -4.88
N ILE A 174 -14.29 -6.22 -4.48
CA ILE A 174 -14.66 -5.52 -3.25
C ILE A 174 -15.10 -4.09 -3.52
N SER A 175 -15.88 -3.52 -2.61
CA SER A 175 -16.13 -2.08 -2.57
C SER A 175 -15.58 -1.52 -1.27
N LEU A 176 -14.44 -0.84 -1.35
CA LEU A 176 -13.70 -0.33 -0.22
C LEU A 176 -13.84 1.19 -0.15
N THR A 177 -14.30 1.69 0.99
CA THR A 177 -14.15 3.11 1.36
C THR A 177 -13.11 3.20 2.47
N ASP A 178 -11.97 3.81 2.16
CA ASP A 178 -10.91 4.04 3.14
C ASP A 178 -11.16 5.35 3.87
N PRO A 179 -11.43 5.31 5.19
CA PRO A 179 -11.64 6.53 5.97
C PRO A 179 -10.33 7.29 6.24
N THR A 180 -9.18 6.67 6.00
CA THR A 180 -7.87 7.25 6.32
C THR A 180 -7.29 7.91 5.06
N ALA A 181 -6.99 9.20 5.14
CA ALA A 181 -6.34 9.91 4.04
C ALA A 181 -4.97 9.28 3.71
N TRP A 182 -4.59 9.33 2.44
CA TRP A 182 -3.29 8.87 1.97
C TRP A 182 -2.32 10.03 1.82
N SER A 183 -1.15 9.91 2.46
CA SER A 183 -0.02 10.80 2.22
C SER A 183 0.89 10.18 1.17
N CYS A 184 1.49 11.00 0.32
CA CYS A 184 2.33 10.57 -0.79
C CYS A 184 3.71 11.19 -0.69
N GLU A 185 4.71 10.48 -1.20
CA GLU A 185 6.08 10.98 -1.27
C GLU A 185 6.75 10.60 -2.57
N VAL A 186 7.65 11.47 -3.03
CA VAL A 186 8.43 11.22 -4.24
C VAL A 186 9.49 10.16 -3.96
N CYS A 187 9.55 9.16 -4.83
CA CYS A 187 10.51 8.07 -4.72
C CYS A 187 11.69 8.37 -5.65
N THR A 188 12.90 8.36 -5.11
CA THR A 188 14.10 8.61 -5.93
C THR A 188 14.43 7.38 -6.77
N THR A 189 14.83 7.60 -8.03
CA THR A 189 15.03 6.56 -9.06
C THR A 189 16.09 5.50 -8.72
N SER A 190 16.90 5.70 -7.69
CA SER A 190 17.98 4.77 -7.30
C SER A 190 17.59 3.78 -6.21
N SER A 191 16.42 3.93 -5.58
CA SER A 191 16.03 3.07 -4.47
C SER A 191 14.53 2.83 -4.47
N ARG A 192 14.08 1.60 -4.16
CA ARG A 192 12.65 1.31 -3.89
C ARG A 192 12.16 1.98 -2.58
N TYR A 193 12.89 2.98 -2.09
CA TYR A 193 12.65 3.71 -0.85
C TYR A 193 12.41 5.18 -1.20
N CYS A 194 11.33 5.74 -0.68
CA CYS A 194 10.99 7.15 -0.85
C CYS A 194 11.62 7.94 0.31
N THR A 195 12.12 9.14 0.02
CA THR A 195 12.88 9.94 0.99
C THR A 195 11.97 11.00 1.61
N TRP A 196 11.74 10.88 2.91
CA TRP A 196 11.00 11.83 3.74
C TRP A 196 11.81 13.13 3.88
N GLY A 197 11.22 14.25 3.45
CA GLY A 197 11.79 15.61 3.57
C GLY A 197 11.35 16.32 4.85
#